data_AF-A0A9E5NIB4-F1
#
_entry.id   AF-A0A9E5NIB4-F1
#
_cell.length_a   1.000
_cell.length_b   1.000
_cell.length_c   1.000
_cell.angle_alpha   90.00
_cell.angle_beta   90.00
_cell.angle_gamma   90.00
#
_symmetry.space_group_name_H-M   'P 1'
#
loop_
_entity.id
_entity.type
_entity.pdbx_description
1 polymer ?
#
loop_
_entity_poly.entity_id
_entity_poly.type
_entity_poly.pdbx_seq_one_letter_code
_entity_poly.pdbx_strand_id
1 'polypeptide(L)' 'MSGAEVRLEYDVEKRDFAGRLLAYVYVGRLFVNKELVELGFAEVDTETANIRYRKLLFRAQR' A
#
# COMPACT_ATOMS: atom_id res chain seq x y z
N MET A 1 7.94 25.49 -3.84
CA MET A 1 7.17 24.26 -3.56
C MET A 1 7.96 23.09 -4.12
N SER A 2 8.55 22.24 -3.29
CA SER A 2 9.13 20.98 -3.77
C SER A 2 8.06 19.89 -3.67
N GLY A 3 7.51 19.48 -4.82
CA GLY A 3 6.70 18.27 -4.90
C GLY A 3 7.60 17.03 -4.94
N ALA A 4 7.10 15.91 -4.43
CA ALA A 4 7.72 14.60 -4.65
C ALA A 4 6.90 13.85 -5.70
N GLU A 5 7.58 13.18 -6.65
CA GLU A 5 6.91 12.30 -7.60
C GLU A 5 6.39 11.06 -6.88
N VAL A 6 5.10 10.77 -7.07
CA VAL A 6 4.41 9.64 -6.46
C VAL A 6 4.03 8.65 -7.56
N ARG A 7 4.42 7.39 -7.40
CA ARG A 7 3.99 6.29 -8.27
C ARG A 7 2.94 5.47 -7.56
N LEU A 8 1.79 5.31 -8.21
CA LEU A 8 0.71 4.43 -7.79
C LEU A 8 0.81 3.12 -8.57
N GLU A 9 0.88 2.01 -7.85
CA GLU A 9 0.82 0.68 -8.43
C GLU A 9 -0.48 0.00 -8.04
N TYR A 10 -1.24 -0.42 -9.04
CA TYR A 10 -2.54 -1.06 -8.87
C TYR A 10 -2.44 -2.58 -8.86
N ASP A 11 -3.44 -3.22 -8.26
CA ASP A 11 -3.64 -4.67 -8.30
C ASP A 11 -4.96 -5.00 -9.05
N VAL A 12 -5.55 -6.18 -8.77
CA VAL A 12 -6.77 -6.67 -9.44
C VAL A 12 -7.91 -5.64 -9.37
N GLU A 13 -8.16 -5.09 -8.18
CA GLU A 13 -9.19 -4.07 -7.97
C GLU A 13 -8.56 -2.68 -7.83
N LYS A 14 -8.96 -1.76 -8.71
CA LYS A 14 -8.47 -0.36 -8.67
C LYS A 14 -9.29 0.54 -7.77
N ARG A 15 -10.54 0.18 -7.50
CA ARG A 15 -11.45 0.95 -6.64
C ARG A 15 -12.29 0.01 -5.80
N ASP A 16 -12.64 0.47 -4.60
CA ASP A 16 -13.62 -0.21 -3.75
C ASP A 16 -15.07 0.21 -4.08
N PHE A 17 -16.03 -0.33 -3.32
CA PHE A 17 -17.46 -0.02 -3.47
C PHE A 17 -17.79 1.46 -3.23
N ALA A 18 -16.98 2.17 -2.44
CA ALA A 18 -17.13 3.59 -2.17
C ALA A 18 -16.43 4.46 -3.24
N GLY A 19 -15.81 3.85 -4.25
CA GLY A 19 -15.11 4.53 -5.33
C GLY A 19 -13.71 5.04 -4.95
N ARG A 20 -13.20 4.72 -3.75
CA ARG A 20 -11.84 5.09 -3.33
C ARG A 20 -10.83 4.35 -4.18
N LEU A 21 -9.74 5.03 -4.54
CA LEU A 21 -8.66 4.42 -5.32
C LEU A 21 -7.82 3.51 -4.42
N LEU A 22 -7.62 2.25 -4.83
CA LEU A 22 -6.79 1.28 -4.11
C LEU A 22 -5.44 1.18 -4.82
N ALA A 23 -4.35 1.49 -4.12
CA ALA A 23 -3.01 1.43 -4.69
C ALA A 23 -1.93 1.16 -3.65
N TYR A 24 -0.85 0.56 -4.11
CA TYR A 24 0.45 0.56 -3.45
C TYR A 24 1.18 1.84 -3.82
N VAL A 25 1.60 2.60 -2.81
CA VAL A 25 2.13 3.95 -2.99
C VAL A 25 3.65 3.95 -2.87
N TYR A 26 4.31 4.59 -3.84
CA TYR A 26 5.75 4.77 -3.84
C TYR A 26 6.14 6.25 -3.93
N VAL A 27 7.13 6.65 -3.14
CA VAL A 27 7.80 7.96 -3.24
C VAL A 27 9.27 7.71 -3.54
N GLY A 28 9.69 7.91 -4.80
CA GLY A 28 10.98 7.45 -5.28
C GLY A 28 11.13 5.93 -5.10
N ARG A 29 12.07 5.50 -4.23
CA ARG A 29 12.29 4.08 -3.89
C ARG A 29 11.55 3.61 -2.62
N LEU A 30 10.88 4.52 -1.92
CA LEU A 30 10.17 4.23 -0.68
C LEU A 30 8.85 3.54 -1.00
N PHE A 31 8.65 2.32 -0.48
CA PHE A 31 7.34 1.67 -0.51
C PHE A 31 6.54 2.06 0.74
N VAL A 32 5.68 3.06 0.60
CA VAL A 32 5.02 3.71 1.74
C VAL A 32 4.18 2.73 2.56
N ASN A 33 3.42 1.84 1.92
CA ASN A 33 2.56 0.88 2.64
C ASN A 33 3.38 -0.04 3.56
N LYS A 34 4.56 -0.51 3.11
CA LYS A 34 5.45 -1.33 3.93
C LYS A 34 5.97 -0.55 5.13
N GLU A 35 6.42 0.69 4.94
CA GLU A 35 6.97 1.49 6.03
C GLU A 35 5.93 1.80 7.11
N LEU A 36 4.68 2.10 6.71
CA LEU A 36 3.60 2.30 7.66
C LEU A 36 3.36 1.05 8.52
N VAL A 37 3.36 -0.13 7.90
CA VAL A 37 3.18 -1.40 8.61
C VAL A 37 4.38 -1.71 9.52
N GLU A 38 5.60 -1.54 9.02
CA GLU A 38 6.83 -1.86 9.77
C GLU A 38 7.04 -0.99 11.01
N LEU A 39 6.59 0.27 10.93
CA LEU A 39 6.62 1.24 12.02
C LEU A 39 5.42 1.13 12.97
N GLY A 40 4.46 0.24 12.70
CA GLY A 40 3.26 0.05 13.53
C GLY A 40 2.20 1.13 13.36
N PHE A 41 2.23 1.91 12.28
CA PHE A 41 1.22 2.93 11.96
C PHE A 41 0.03 2.37 11.16
N ALA A 42 0.14 1.17 10.63
CA ALA A 42 -0.92 0.51 9.87
C ALA A 42 -0.90 -1.01 10.08
N GLU A 43 -2.07 -1.63 9.90
CA GLU A 43 -2.23 -3.09 9.90
C GLU A 43 -2.55 -3.61 8.48
N VAL A 44 -2.17 -4.86 8.21
CA VAL A 44 -2.42 -5.54 6.93
C VAL A 44 -3.88 -5.98 6.85
N ASP A 45 -4.58 -5.49 5.83
CA ASP A 45 -5.93 -5.93 5.47
C ASP A 45 -5.93 -7.38 4.94
N THR A 46 -6.72 -8.26 5.57
CA THR A 46 -6.89 -9.67 5.18
C THR A 46 -8.03 -9.93 4.22
N GLU A 47 -8.99 -9.01 4.13
CA GLU A 47 -10.26 -9.20 3.41
C GLU A 47 -10.20 -8.68 1.97
N THR A 48 -9.15 -7.95 1.61
CA THR A 48 -8.97 -7.40 0.25
C THR A 48 -8.56 -8.46 -0.78
N ALA A 49 -9.07 -8.30 -2.03
CA ALA A 49 -8.60 -9.05 -3.19
C ALA A 49 -7.19 -8.62 -3.66
N ASN A 50 -6.71 -7.45 -3.23
CA ASN A 50 -5.42 -6.89 -3.64
C ASN A 50 -4.28 -7.44 -2.79
N ILE A 51 -3.86 -8.66 -3.10
CA ILE A 51 -2.94 -9.45 -2.27
C ILE A 51 -1.49 -9.49 -2.77
N ARG A 52 -1.12 -8.77 -3.84
CA ARG A 52 0.23 -8.82 -4.46
C ARG A 52 1.38 -8.74 -3.45
N TYR A 53 1.30 -7.80 -2.50
CA TYR A 53 2.34 -7.61 -1.48
C TYR A 53 1.98 -8.16 -0.11
N ARG A 54 0.88 -8.90 0.03
CA ARG A 54 0.38 -9.37 1.34
C ARG A 54 1.43 -10.13 2.15
N LYS A 55 2.18 -11.03 1.52
CA LYS A 55 3.28 -11.77 2.19
C LYS A 55 4.40 -10.86 2.70
N LEU A 56 4.74 -9.82 1.93
CA LEU A 56 5.76 -8.84 2.31
C LEU A 56 5.28 -8.00 3.50
N LEU A 57 4.03 -7.52 3.42
CA LEU A 57 3.44 -6.68 4.46
C LEU A 57 3.26 -7.46 5.77
N PHE A 58 2.82 -8.72 5.73
CA PHE A 58 2.75 -9.55 6.93
C PHE A 58 4.11 -9.79 7.60
N ARG A 59 5.20 -9.85 6.82
CA ARG A 59 6.55 -9.96 7.40
C ARG A 59 7.03 -8.65 8.02
N ALA A 60 6.53 -7.52 7.54
CA ALA A 60 6.82 -6.21 8.09
C ALA A 60 6.04 -5.95 9.39
N GLN A 61 4.84 -6.51 9.49
CA GLN A 61 4.01 -6.43 10.70
C GLN A 61 4.60 -7.33 11.79
N ARG A 62 4.95 -6.73 12.92
CA ARG A 62 5.51 -7.42 14.10
C ARG A 62 4.46 -7.58 15.19
#